data_AF-F2UDS1-F1
#
_entry.id   AF-F2UDS1-F1
#
_cell.length_a   1.000
_cell.length_b   1.000
_cell.length_c   1.000
_cell.angle_alpha   90.00
_cell.angle_beta   90.00
_cell.angle_gamma   90.00
#
_symmetry.space_group_name_H-M   'P 1'
#
loop_
_entity.id
_entity.type
_entity.pdbx_description
1 polymer ?
#
loop_
_entity_poly.entity_id
_entity_poly.type
_entity_poly.pdbx_seq_one_letter_code
_entity_poly.pdbx_strand_id
1 'polypeptide(L)'
;MSGVRTVGVVLFGCGTVGKAVLRRLAAAQAHHADKFQLAFKVRAVVDSAGAVLSEDEVDSDAVLECKEQHQPLSGLPGFVVKEEATGKLQALQQEPNIFVDCTATDGIMGLLQEALTKGAGVVFANKKCLTASMDDFHKFVHPRHMRRCRFESSVGAGTPFVASTQRVVAAHDTINSIQGTFSGTLGYITSGLDDGRRLSQLVQEAYDRGFTEPDPRCQCDSTARQFHLHP
;
A
#
# COMPACT_ATOMS: atom_id res chain seq x y z
N MET A 1 -28.07 14.74 14.32
CA MET A 1 -27.56 14.58 12.93
C MET A 1 -26.06 14.47 13.04
N SER A 2 -25.48 13.27 12.86
CA SER A 2 -24.02 13.11 12.99
C SER A 2 -23.35 13.75 11.77
N GLY A 3 -22.51 14.75 12.00
CA GLY A 3 -21.74 15.40 10.92
C GLY A 3 -20.77 14.43 10.24
N VAL A 4 -20.22 14.87 9.09
CA VAL A 4 -19.23 14.10 8.32
C VAL A 4 -18.04 13.76 9.22
N ARG A 5 -17.77 12.45 9.39
CA ARG A 5 -16.64 11.97 10.19
C ARG A 5 -15.35 12.15 9.40
N THR A 6 -14.36 12.78 10.02
CA THR A 6 -13.04 12.96 9.42
C THR A 6 -12.09 11.85 9.84
N VAL A 7 -11.31 11.34 8.89
CA VAL A 7 -10.29 10.30 9.04
C VAL A 7 -8.97 10.84 8.49
N GLY A 8 -7.93 10.87 9.32
CA GLY A 8 -6.61 11.32 8.88
C GLY A 8 -5.87 10.24 8.10
N VAL A 9 -5.13 10.63 7.06
CA VAL A 9 -4.32 9.72 6.25
C VAL A 9 -2.85 10.11 6.35
N VAL A 10 -2.02 9.15 6.75
CA VAL A 10 -0.55 9.27 6.80
C VAL A 10 0.02 8.38 5.69
N LEU A 11 0.49 8.99 4.62
CA LEU A 11 0.98 8.27 3.43
C LEU A 11 2.50 8.11 3.48
N PHE A 12 2.98 6.87 3.43
CA PHE A 12 4.41 6.55 3.31
C PHE A 12 4.73 6.14 1.87
N GLY A 13 5.68 6.82 1.26
CA GLY A 13 6.08 6.61 -0.12
C GLY A 13 5.17 7.35 -1.09
N CYS A 14 5.70 8.40 -1.71
CA CYS A 14 5.01 9.17 -2.76
C CYS A 14 5.55 8.87 -4.17
N GLY A 15 5.72 7.57 -4.47
CA GLY A 15 6.04 7.06 -5.82
C GLY A 15 4.79 6.91 -6.69
N THR A 16 4.82 6.02 -7.69
CA THR A 16 3.69 5.77 -8.60
C THR A 16 2.39 5.46 -7.86
N VAL A 17 2.45 4.53 -6.89
CA VAL A 17 1.28 4.12 -6.10
C VAL A 17 0.82 5.23 -5.16
N GLY A 18 1.74 5.85 -4.42
CA GLY A 18 1.41 6.96 -3.51
C GLY A 18 0.74 8.13 -4.22
N LYS A 19 1.25 8.55 -5.38
CA LYS A 19 0.60 9.58 -6.22
C LYS A 19 -0.80 9.15 -6.67
N ALA A 20 -0.98 7.88 -7.05
CA ALA A 20 -2.30 7.37 -7.42
C ALA A 20 -3.28 7.41 -6.23
N VAL A 21 -2.82 7.07 -5.02
CA VAL A 21 -3.63 7.17 -3.78
C VAL A 21 -4.08 8.60 -3.54
N LEU A 22 -3.17 9.59 -3.57
CA LEU A 22 -3.51 11.00 -3.38
C LEU A 22 -4.58 11.47 -4.39
N ARG A 23 -4.38 11.19 -5.68
CA ARG A 23 -5.36 11.54 -6.72
C ARG A 23 -6.72 10.88 -6.50
N ARG A 24 -6.74 9.62 -6.05
CA ARG A 24 -7.99 8.90 -5.77
C ARG A 24 -8.72 9.47 -4.56
N LEU A 25 -8.00 9.82 -3.48
CA LEU A 25 -8.58 10.45 -2.30
C LEU A 25 -9.24 11.78 -2.66
N ALA A 26 -8.55 12.64 -3.41
CA ALA A 26 -9.10 13.91 -3.88
C ALA A 26 -10.33 13.70 -4.78
N ALA A 27 -10.22 12.86 -5.81
CA ALA A 27 -11.31 12.62 -6.75
C ALA A 27 -12.56 11.98 -6.12
N ALA A 28 -12.39 11.18 -5.05
CA ALA A 28 -13.49 10.49 -4.38
C ALA A 28 -14.06 11.25 -3.17
N GLN A 29 -13.49 12.41 -2.79
CA GLN A 29 -13.83 13.12 -1.55
C GLN A 29 -15.32 13.45 -1.45
N ALA A 30 -15.90 14.06 -2.51
CA ALA A 30 -17.32 14.40 -2.54
C ALA A 30 -18.23 13.16 -2.45
N HIS A 31 -17.84 12.08 -3.13
CA HIS A 31 -18.58 10.81 -3.08
C HIS A 31 -18.56 10.19 -1.69
N HIS A 32 -17.41 10.19 -1.01
CA HIS A 32 -17.29 9.67 0.35
C HIS A 32 -18.09 10.49 1.36
N ALA A 33 -18.10 11.82 1.20
CA ALA A 33 -18.87 12.70 2.06
C ALA A 33 -20.38 12.47 1.89
N ASP A 34 -20.89 12.45 0.65
CA ASP A 34 -22.32 12.24 0.37
C ASP A 34 -22.80 10.86 0.81
N LYS A 35 -22.14 9.80 0.34
CA LYS A 35 -22.62 8.42 0.50
C LYS A 35 -22.30 7.80 1.85
N PHE A 36 -21.14 8.11 2.41
CA PHE A 36 -20.63 7.43 3.60
C PHE A 36 -20.46 8.35 4.80
N GLN A 37 -20.73 9.66 4.66
CA GLN A 37 -20.51 10.66 5.71
C GLN A 37 -19.06 10.61 6.22
N LEU A 38 -18.11 10.39 5.29
CA LEU A 38 -16.68 10.28 5.57
C LEU A 38 -15.89 11.30 4.75
N ALA A 39 -14.96 11.99 5.42
CA ALA A 39 -13.94 12.83 4.80
C ALA A 39 -12.56 12.29 5.15
N PHE A 40 -11.72 12.07 4.13
CA PHE A 40 -10.31 11.75 4.33
C PHE A 40 -9.50 13.03 4.25
N LYS A 41 -8.65 13.29 5.24
CA LYS A 41 -7.70 14.41 5.23
C LYS A 41 -6.28 13.88 5.24
N VAL A 42 -5.46 14.27 4.27
CA VAL A 42 -4.05 13.87 4.26
C VAL A 42 -3.32 14.67 5.33
N ARG A 43 -2.80 13.99 6.36
CA ARG A 43 -2.13 14.59 7.52
C ARG A 43 -0.61 14.66 7.35
N ALA A 44 -0.07 13.70 6.62
CA ALA A 44 1.34 13.67 6.29
C ALA A 44 1.58 12.87 5.01
N VAL A 45 2.60 13.30 4.26
CA VAL A 45 3.19 12.54 3.15
C VAL A 45 4.68 12.39 3.42
N VAL A 46 5.16 11.15 3.43
CA VAL A 46 6.52 10.78 3.79
C VAL A 46 7.23 10.20 2.56
N ASP A 47 8.47 10.62 2.33
CA ASP A 47 9.37 9.97 1.36
C ASP A 47 10.75 9.70 1.99
N SER A 48 11.75 9.37 1.16
CA SER A 48 13.09 9.03 1.65
C SER A 48 13.81 10.20 2.32
N ALA A 49 13.47 11.45 1.99
CA ALA A 49 14.14 12.65 2.49
C ALA A 49 13.51 13.17 3.80
N GLY A 50 12.23 12.91 4.02
CA GLY A 50 11.53 13.42 5.19
C GLY A 50 10.01 13.32 5.04
N ALA A 51 9.29 14.26 5.65
CA ALA A 51 7.84 14.28 5.63
C ALA A 51 7.30 15.71 5.52
N VAL A 52 6.23 15.89 4.76
CA VAL A 52 5.38 17.09 4.83
C VAL A 52 4.24 16.78 5.77
N LEU A 53 4.03 17.60 6.81
CA LEU A 53 2.96 17.43 7.78
C LEU A 53 2.11 18.69 7.89
N SER A 54 0.84 18.50 8.23
CA SER A 54 -0.09 19.60 8.53
C SER A 54 -0.97 19.26 9.74
N GLU A 55 -1.27 20.30 10.53
CA GLU A 55 -2.22 20.21 11.64
C GLU A 55 -3.68 20.15 11.20
N ASP A 56 -3.98 20.45 9.92
CA ASP A 56 -5.32 20.25 9.34
C ASP A 56 -5.26 19.28 8.16
N GLU A 57 -4.71 19.74 7.04
CA GLU A 57 -4.56 18.96 5.82
C GLU A 57 -3.33 19.42 5.04
N VAL A 58 -2.61 18.45 4.47
CA VAL A 58 -1.52 18.67 3.54
C VAL A 58 -2.11 18.97 2.18
N ASP A 59 -1.61 20.02 1.53
CA ASP A 59 -1.94 20.33 0.14
C ASP A 59 -1.47 19.19 -0.77
N SER A 60 -2.40 18.30 -1.12
CA SER A 60 -2.11 17.12 -1.92
C SER A 60 -1.78 17.47 -3.37
N ASP A 61 -2.29 18.58 -3.89
CA ASP A 61 -2.01 19.04 -5.25
C ASP A 61 -0.58 19.58 -5.34
N ALA A 62 -0.15 20.37 -4.35
CA ALA A 62 1.24 20.84 -4.27
C ALA A 62 2.23 19.67 -4.13
N VAL A 63 1.89 18.64 -3.33
CA VAL A 63 2.69 17.41 -3.23
C VAL A 63 2.75 16.68 -4.58
N LEU A 64 1.62 16.53 -5.27
CA LEU A 64 1.56 15.86 -6.57
C LEU A 64 2.41 16.59 -7.61
N GLU A 65 2.26 17.90 -7.73
CA GLU A 65 3.03 18.74 -8.65
C GLU A 65 4.53 18.61 -8.38
N CYS A 66 4.95 18.75 -7.12
CA CYS A 66 6.33 18.58 -6.68
C CYS A 66 6.91 17.21 -7.12
N LYS A 67 6.17 16.12 -6.88
CA LYS A 67 6.63 14.76 -7.21
C LYS A 67 6.48 14.39 -8.69
N GLU A 68 5.70 15.12 -9.48
CA GLU A 68 5.64 15.01 -10.93
C GLU A 68 6.83 15.73 -11.60
N GLN A 69 7.26 16.85 -11.03
CA GLN A 69 8.45 17.58 -11.45
C GLN A 69 9.77 16.96 -10.92
N HIS A 70 9.69 15.79 -10.29
CA HIS A 70 10.85 15.08 -9.68
C HIS A 70 11.58 15.90 -8.60
N GLN A 71 10.88 16.83 -7.97
CA GLN A 71 11.44 17.64 -6.89
C GLN A 71 11.32 16.92 -5.53
N PRO A 72 12.23 17.21 -4.59
CA PRO A 72 12.12 16.71 -3.23
C PRO A 72 11.00 17.45 -2.47
N LEU A 73 10.37 16.75 -1.53
CA LEU A 73 9.34 17.35 -0.65
C LEU A 73 9.87 18.50 0.21
N SER A 74 11.19 18.68 0.31
CA SER A 74 11.84 19.71 1.13
C SER A 74 11.50 21.14 0.75
N GLY A 75 10.99 21.37 -0.47
CA GLY A 75 10.53 22.69 -0.92
C GLY A 75 9.11 23.06 -0.45
N LEU A 76 8.37 22.13 0.17
CA LEU A 76 6.97 22.34 0.54
C LEU A 76 6.83 22.87 1.98
N PRO A 77 5.80 23.70 2.25
CA PRO A 77 5.52 24.17 3.60
C PRO A 77 5.17 23.00 4.53
N GLY A 78 5.65 23.04 5.77
CA GLY A 78 5.44 21.96 6.73
C GLY A 78 6.34 20.75 6.53
N PHE A 79 7.33 20.83 5.64
CA PHE A 79 8.37 19.81 5.53
C PHE A 79 9.25 19.75 6.79
N VAL A 80 9.58 18.54 7.20
CA VAL A 80 10.61 18.24 8.19
C VAL A 80 11.50 17.11 7.69
N VAL A 81 12.77 17.16 8.09
CA VAL A 81 13.73 16.09 7.81
C VAL A 81 13.35 14.82 8.57
N LYS A 82 13.87 13.69 8.10
CA LYS A 82 13.52 12.34 8.58
C LYS A 82 13.68 12.16 10.10
N GLU A 83 14.73 12.73 10.67
CA GLU A 83 15.05 12.64 12.09
C GLU A 83 13.95 13.29 12.95
N GLU A 84 13.43 14.44 12.51
CA GLU A 84 12.34 15.16 13.19
C GLU A 84 10.97 14.57 12.87
N ALA A 85 10.80 14.00 11.68
CA ALA A 85 9.54 13.41 11.24
C ALA A 85 9.06 12.29 12.17
N THR A 86 9.98 11.47 12.70
CA THR A 86 9.65 10.27 13.48
C THR A 86 8.77 10.59 14.69
N GLY A 87 9.16 11.57 15.51
CA GLY A 87 8.38 11.96 16.69
C GLY A 87 7.00 12.54 16.33
N LYS A 88 6.93 13.32 15.25
CA LYS A 88 5.66 13.90 14.77
C LYS A 88 4.71 12.82 14.21
N LEU A 89 5.25 11.84 13.49
CA LEU A 89 4.47 10.71 12.96
C LEU A 89 3.96 9.79 14.07
N GLN A 90 4.74 9.59 15.15
CA GLN A 90 4.29 8.84 16.32
C GLN A 90 3.08 9.47 17.01
N ALA A 91 3.00 10.81 17.04
CA ALA A 91 1.83 11.52 17.57
C ALA A 91 0.54 11.25 16.77
N LEU A 92 0.65 10.85 15.50
CA LEU A 92 -0.47 10.52 14.63
C LEU A 92 -0.95 9.06 14.74
N GLN A 93 -0.28 8.20 15.51
CA GLN A 93 -0.56 6.76 15.59
C GLN A 93 -1.88 6.39 16.30
N GLN A 94 -2.76 7.35 16.59
CA GLN A 94 -4.03 7.12 17.28
C GLN A 94 -5.22 7.19 16.31
N GLU A 95 -6.38 6.71 16.76
CA GLU A 95 -7.63 6.94 16.03
C GLU A 95 -7.95 8.43 15.93
N PRO A 96 -8.58 8.90 14.83
CA PRO A 96 -9.09 8.13 13.71
C PRO A 96 -8.13 8.10 12.50
N ASN A 97 -6.81 7.96 12.70
CA ASN A 97 -5.86 7.99 11.59
C ASN A 97 -5.63 6.62 10.92
N ILE A 98 -5.27 6.65 9.64
CA ILE A 98 -4.89 5.48 8.83
C ILE A 98 -3.50 5.71 8.24
N PHE A 99 -2.62 4.73 8.39
CA PHE A 99 -1.27 4.71 7.86
C PHE A 99 -1.25 3.86 6.59
N VAL A 100 -0.81 4.45 5.47
CA VAL A 100 -0.82 3.80 4.16
C VAL A 100 0.62 3.60 3.71
N ASP A 101 1.06 2.34 3.62
CA ASP A 101 2.40 1.96 3.18
C ASP A 101 2.45 1.71 1.67
N CYS A 102 2.94 2.70 0.95
CA CYS A 102 3.26 2.67 -0.48
C CYS A 102 4.78 2.74 -0.72
N THR A 103 5.59 2.37 0.28
CA THR A 103 7.06 2.33 0.17
C THR A 103 7.53 1.08 -0.58
N ALA A 104 8.84 1.03 -0.86
CA ALA A 104 9.49 -0.15 -1.43
C ALA A 104 10.46 -0.81 -0.41
N THR A 105 10.32 -0.52 0.88
CA THR A 105 11.23 -0.94 1.95
C THR A 105 10.45 -1.45 3.16
N ASP A 106 11.09 -2.19 4.05
CA ASP A 106 10.52 -2.71 5.31
C ASP A 106 10.84 -1.84 6.54
N GLY A 107 11.59 -0.74 6.35
CA GLY A 107 12.11 0.09 7.43
C GLY A 107 11.07 0.81 8.31
N ILE A 108 9.77 0.74 7.97
CA ILE A 108 8.68 1.35 8.74
C ILE A 108 7.78 0.33 9.45
N MET A 109 8.08 -0.98 9.37
CA MET A 109 7.24 -2.03 9.96
C MET A 109 6.98 -1.81 11.46
N GLY A 110 8.00 -1.44 12.23
CA GLY A 110 7.84 -1.16 13.67
C GLY A 110 6.87 -0.02 13.95
N LEU A 111 6.93 1.06 13.16
CA LEU A 111 6.03 2.21 13.28
C LEU A 111 4.58 1.84 12.94
N LEU A 112 4.37 1.02 11.91
CA LEU A 112 3.03 0.54 11.52
C LEU A 112 2.45 -0.42 12.57
N GLN A 113 3.27 -1.30 13.16
CA GLN A 113 2.83 -2.20 14.22
C GLN A 113 2.41 -1.44 15.48
N GLU A 114 3.18 -0.41 15.85
CA GLU A 114 2.84 0.48 16.95
C GLU A 114 1.53 1.24 16.66
N ALA A 115 1.34 1.73 15.43
CA ALA A 115 0.10 2.37 15.00
C ALA A 115 -1.13 1.46 15.17
N LEU A 116 -1.06 0.20 14.71
CA LEU A 116 -2.14 -0.78 14.93
C LEU A 116 -2.41 -1.01 16.42
N THR A 117 -1.35 -1.09 17.24
CA THR A 117 -1.48 -1.33 18.68
C THR A 117 -2.15 -0.15 19.40
N LYS A 118 -1.89 1.08 18.95
CA LYS A 118 -2.54 2.31 19.42
C LYS A 118 -3.91 2.56 18.79
N GLY A 119 -4.35 1.68 17.89
CA GLY A 119 -5.68 1.70 17.29
C GLY A 119 -5.80 2.42 15.95
N ALA A 120 -4.74 2.98 15.38
CA ALA A 120 -4.81 3.46 14.01
C ALA A 120 -5.09 2.33 13.01
N GLY A 121 -5.64 2.68 11.84
CA GLY A 121 -5.70 1.78 10.69
C GLY A 121 -4.34 1.67 10.00
N VAL A 122 -4.06 0.52 9.39
CA VAL A 122 -2.88 0.32 8.54
C VAL A 122 -3.31 -0.34 7.22
N VAL A 123 -2.84 0.22 6.11
CA VAL A 123 -3.10 -0.27 4.76
C VAL A 123 -1.77 -0.49 4.04
N PHE A 124 -1.54 -1.70 3.53
CA PHE A 124 -0.33 -2.07 2.82
C PHE A 124 -0.57 -2.16 1.31
N ALA A 125 0.20 -1.38 0.53
CA ALA A 125 0.46 -1.64 -0.87
C ALA A 125 1.83 -2.30 -1.09
N ASN A 126 2.77 -2.11 -0.16
CA ASN A 126 4.07 -2.76 -0.17
C ASN A 126 3.96 -4.24 0.22
N LYS A 127 4.47 -5.13 -0.65
CA LYS A 127 4.47 -6.58 -0.42
C LYS A 127 5.57 -7.02 0.56
N LYS A 128 6.70 -6.29 0.63
CA LYS A 128 7.88 -6.71 1.42
C LYS A 128 7.56 -6.86 2.91
N CYS A 129 6.76 -5.94 3.45
CA CYS A 129 6.29 -5.98 4.84
C CYS A 129 5.47 -7.24 5.17
N LEU A 130 4.82 -7.85 4.16
CA LEU A 130 3.95 -9.02 4.32
C LEU A 130 4.68 -10.33 3.98
N THR A 131 5.76 -10.26 3.22
CA THR A 131 6.60 -11.42 2.85
C THR A 131 7.79 -11.63 3.80
N ALA A 132 7.86 -10.87 4.89
CA ALA A 132 8.83 -11.03 5.97
C ALA A 132 8.64 -12.36 6.74
N SER A 133 9.20 -12.47 7.95
CA SER A 133 9.01 -13.67 8.77
C SER A 133 7.52 -13.93 9.04
N MET A 134 7.14 -15.20 9.21
CA MET A 134 5.76 -15.54 9.57
C MET A 134 5.33 -14.88 10.89
N ASP A 135 6.27 -14.72 11.83
CA ASP A 135 6.03 -14.03 13.08
C ASP A 135 5.70 -12.55 12.85
N ASP A 136 6.43 -11.87 11.96
CA ASP A 136 6.13 -10.48 11.62
C ASP A 136 4.78 -10.34 10.93
N PHE A 137 4.47 -11.23 9.99
CA PHE A 137 3.16 -11.26 9.34
C PHE A 137 2.03 -11.41 10.37
N HIS A 138 2.14 -12.37 11.30
CA HIS A 138 1.14 -12.60 12.35
C HIS A 138 0.93 -11.39 13.28
N LYS A 139 1.96 -10.54 13.48
CA LYS A 139 1.79 -9.29 14.25
C LYS A 139 0.78 -8.34 13.59
N PHE A 140 0.69 -8.33 12.26
CA PHE A 140 -0.24 -7.48 11.51
C PHE A 140 -1.60 -8.14 11.28
N VAL A 141 -1.66 -9.46 11.12
CA VAL A 141 -2.90 -10.19 10.78
C VAL A 141 -3.61 -10.83 11.97
N HIS A 142 -3.11 -10.62 13.20
CA HIS A 142 -3.77 -11.12 14.41
C HIS A 142 -5.27 -10.74 14.43
N PRO A 143 -6.19 -11.64 14.87
CA PRO A 143 -7.64 -11.39 14.84
C PRO A 143 -8.07 -10.03 15.43
N ARG A 144 -7.41 -9.60 16.52
CA ARG A 144 -7.61 -8.28 17.15
C ARG A 144 -7.41 -7.08 16.21
N HIS A 145 -6.55 -7.23 15.19
CA HIS A 145 -6.16 -6.18 14.25
C HIS A 145 -6.80 -6.32 12.87
N MET A 146 -7.47 -7.45 12.58
CA MET A 146 -8.02 -7.76 11.25
C MET A 146 -8.99 -6.71 10.71
N ARG A 147 -9.69 -5.96 11.59
CA ARG A 147 -10.58 -4.86 11.15
C ARG A 147 -9.82 -3.60 10.71
N ARG A 148 -8.58 -3.44 11.17
CA ARG A 148 -7.77 -2.22 11.04
C ARG A 148 -6.57 -2.41 10.11
N CYS A 149 -6.17 -3.64 9.84
CA CYS A 149 -5.10 -3.98 8.91
C CYS A 149 -5.68 -4.44 7.56
N ARG A 150 -5.30 -3.80 6.46
CA ARG A 150 -5.72 -4.16 5.09
C ARG A 150 -4.51 -4.27 4.17
N PHE A 151 -4.53 -5.24 3.26
CA PHE A 151 -3.41 -5.50 2.35
C PHE A 151 -3.87 -6.03 0.99
N GLU A 152 -5.06 -5.64 0.55
CA GLU A 152 -5.68 -6.11 -0.69
C GLU A 152 -4.74 -5.96 -1.90
N SER A 153 -4.12 -4.79 -2.05
CA SER A 153 -3.22 -4.48 -3.17
C SER A 153 -1.93 -5.31 -3.22
N SER A 154 -1.60 -6.04 -2.16
CA SER A 154 -0.44 -6.91 -2.13
C SER A 154 -0.62 -8.19 -2.97
N VAL A 155 -1.87 -8.62 -3.21
CA VAL A 155 -2.19 -9.84 -3.96
C VAL A 155 -3.25 -9.52 -5.01
N GLY A 156 -2.95 -9.77 -6.29
CA GLY A 156 -3.92 -9.53 -7.38
C GLY A 156 -4.18 -8.04 -7.70
N ALA A 157 -3.32 -7.13 -7.21
CA ALA A 157 -3.36 -5.69 -7.46
C ALA A 157 -4.72 -5.06 -7.12
N GLY A 158 -5.57 -4.77 -8.10
CA GLY A 158 -6.90 -4.20 -7.88
C GLY A 158 -8.01 -5.22 -7.61
N THR A 159 -7.71 -6.52 -7.72
CA THR A 159 -8.70 -7.59 -7.61
C THR A 159 -9.02 -7.85 -6.13
N PRO A 160 -10.31 -7.95 -5.73
CA PRO A 160 -10.71 -8.14 -4.33
C PRO A 160 -10.49 -9.58 -3.84
N PHE A 161 -9.29 -10.12 -4.01
CA PHE A 161 -8.93 -11.48 -3.65
C PHE A 161 -8.91 -11.73 -2.14
N VAL A 162 -8.22 -10.88 -1.36
CA VAL A 162 -8.12 -11.02 0.10
C VAL A 162 -9.49 -10.83 0.74
N ALA A 163 -10.23 -9.80 0.35
CA ALA A 163 -11.58 -9.59 0.85
C ALA A 163 -12.53 -10.76 0.52
N SER A 164 -12.43 -11.34 -0.68
CA SER A 164 -13.29 -12.46 -1.06
C SER A 164 -12.98 -13.73 -0.28
N THR A 165 -11.69 -14.07 -0.14
CA THR A 165 -11.25 -15.23 0.66
C THR A 165 -11.62 -15.09 2.14
N GLN A 166 -11.45 -13.91 2.73
CA GLN A 166 -11.86 -13.64 4.11
C GLN A 166 -13.37 -13.80 4.32
N ARG A 167 -14.21 -13.44 3.33
CA ARG A 167 -15.66 -13.63 3.40
C ARG A 167 -16.05 -15.10 3.41
N VAL A 168 -15.40 -15.92 2.57
CA VAL A 168 -15.63 -17.38 2.52
C VAL A 168 -15.29 -18.01 3.87
N VAL A 169 -14.11 -17.70 4.42
CA VAL A 169 -13.71 -18.21 5.75
C VAL A 169 -14.65 -17.73 6.85
N ALA A 170 -15.08 -16.46 6.81
CA ALA A 170 -16.03 -15.92 7.78
C ALA A 170 -17.43 -16.55 7.69
N ALA A 171 -17.80 -17.07 6.52
CA ALA A 171 -19.03 -17.84 6.31
C ALA A 171 -18.92 -19.30 6.79
N HIS A 172 -17.77 -19.68 7.37
CA HIS A 172 -17.49 -21.04 7.83
C HIS A 172 -17.31 -22.06 6.69
N ASP A 173 -16.97 -21.58 5.49
CA ASP A 173 -16.60 -22.44 4.35
C ASP A 173 -15.11 -22.74 4.36
N THR A 174 -14.75 -23.98 3.98
CA THR A 174 -13.35 -24.41 3.86
C THR A 174 -12.82 -24.17 2.45
N ILE A 175 -11.69 -23.47 2.34
CA ILE A 175 -10.97 -23.28 1.06
C ILE A 175 -10.03 -24.46 0.83
N ASN A 176 -10.39 -25.35 -0.09
CA ASN A 176 -9.59 -26.54 -0.40
C ASN A 176 -8.36 -26.24 -1.28
N SER A 177 -8.47 -25.31 -2.23
CA SER A 177 -7.35 -24.92 -3.09
C SER A 177 -7.56 -23.52 -3.67
N ILE A 178 -6.44 -22.83 -3.92
CA ILE A 178 -6.41 -21.55 -4.63
C ILE A 178 -5.42 -21.69 -5.78
N GLN A 179 -5.88 -21.42 -7.00
CA GLN A 179 -5.05 -21.47 -8.21
C GLN A 179 -5.25 -20.20 -9.02
N GLY A 180 -4.16 -19.63 -9.54
CA GLY A 180 -4.21 -18.43 -10.35
C GLY A 180 -2.83 -17.87 -10.70
N THR A 181 -2.79 -17.01 -11.71
CA THR A 181 -1.59 -16.29 -12.13
C THR A 181 -1.56 -14.93 -11.46
N PHE A 182 -0.68 -14.76 -10.47
CA PHE A 182 -0.61 -13.53 -9.65
C PHE A 182 0.51 -12.57 -10.08
N SER A 183 1.28 -12.91 -11.12
CA SER A 183 2.30 -12.05 -11.74
C SER A 183 1.91 -11.75 -13.19
N GLY A 184 1.57 -10.48 -13.46
CA GLY A 184 1.24 -10.04 -14.82
C GLY A 184 2.42 -10.16 -15.78
N THR A 185 3.63 -9.89 -15.29
CA THR A 185 4.87 -9.96 -16.07
C THR A 185 5.23 -11.41 -16.38
N LEU A 186 5.14 -12.31 -15.41
CA LEU A 186 5.38 -13.73 -15.67
C LEU A 186 4.31 -14.30 -16.60
N GLY A 187 3.04 -13.93 -16.40
CA GLY A 187 1.96 -14.28 -17.31
C GLY A 187 2.19 -13.80 -18.75
N TYR A 188 2.69 -12.57 -18.93
CA TYR A 188 3.05 -12.04 -20.25
C TYR A 188 4.19 -12.85 -20.88
N ILE A 189 5.25 -13.12 -20.11
CA ILE A 189 6.42 -13.88 -20.59
C ILE A 189 6.00 -15.31 -20.94
N THR A 190 5.29 -16.01 -20.07
CA THR A 190 4.88 -17.41 -20.32
C THR A 190 3.94 -17.51 -21.51
N SER A 191 2.97 -16.59 -21.64
CA SER A 191 2.07 -16.57 -22.81
C SER A 191 2.86 -16.33 -24.10
N GLY A 192 3.83 -15.42 -24.08
CA GLY A 192 4.68 -15.18 -25.25
C GLY A 192 5.62 -16.35 -25.59
N LEU A 193 6.06 -17.12 -24.58
CA LEU A 193 6.83 -18.35 -24.81
C LEU A 193 5.97 -19.44 -25.43
N ASP A 194 4.72 -19.59 -25.00
CA ASP A 194 3.75 -20.51 -25.59
C ASP A 194 3.47 -20.15 -27.06
N ASP A 195 3.49 -18.85 -27.40
CA ASP A 195 3.42 -18.35 -28.78
C ASP A 195 4.73 -18.57 -29.59
N GLY A 196 5.73 -19.25 -29.03
CA GLY A 196 7.00 -19.59 -29.70
C GLY A 196 8.01 -18.43 -29.77
N ARG A 197 7.79 -17.34 -29.03
CA ARG A 197 8.67 -16.17 -29.03
C ARG A 197 9.90 -16.41 -28.15
N ARG A 198 10.99 -15.70 -28.41
CA ARG A 198 12.24 -15.85 -27.64
C ARG A 198 12.13 -15.17 -26.28
N LEU A 199 12.57 -15.86 -25.22
CA LEU A 199 12.59 -15.34 -23.84
C LEU A 199 13.29 -13.97 -23.74
N SER A 200 14.46 -13.82 -24.36
CA SER A 200 15.23 -12.58 -24.32
C SER A 200 14.46 -11.38 -24.87
N GLN A 201 13.69 -11.58 -25.94
CA GLN A 201 12.85 -10.53 -26.52
C GLN A 201 11.68 -10.18 -25.59
N LEU A 202 11.01 -11.18 -25.02
CA LEU A 202 9.88 -10.96 -24.12
C LEU A 202 10.29 -10.22 -22.84
N VAL A 203 11.45 -10.55 -22.28
CA VAL A 203 12.01 -9.86 -21.11
C VAL A 203 12.36 -8.42 -21.46
N GLN A 204 12.98 -8.16 -22.60
CA GLN A 204 13.30 -6.80 -23.03
C GLN A 204 12.04 -5.96 -23.27
N GLU A 205 11.05 -6.51 -23.98
CA GLU A 205 9.79 -5.80 -24.19
C GLU A 205 9.02 -5.55 -22.88
N ALA A 206 9.03 -6.51 -21.96
CA ALA A 206 8.44 -6.33 -20.65
C ALA A 206 9.16 -5.22 -19.86
N TYR A 207 10.48 -5.11 -19.98
CA TYR A 207 11.25 -4.01 -19.40
C TYR A 207 10.89 -2.66 -20.03
N ASP A 208 10.89 -2.59 -21.36
CA ASP A 208 10.60 -1.35 -22.10
C ASP A 208 9.17 -0.84 -21.83
N ARG A 209 8.23 -1.75 -21.61
CA ARG A 209 6.83 -1.44 -21.26
C ARG A 209 6.63 -1.14 -19.76
N GLY A 210 7.68 -1.24 -18.95
CA GLY A 210 7.61 -1.02 -17.50
C GLY A 210 6.85 -2.12 -16.75
N PHE A 211 6.77 -3.33 -17.32
CA PHE A 211 6.19 -4.49 -16.63
C PHE A 211 7.16 -5.11 -15.63
N THR A 212 8.48 -4.98 -15.86
CA THR A 212 9.49 -5.48 -14.92
C THR A 212 9.86 -4.43 -13.88
N GLU A 213 10.40 -4.88 -12.74
CA GLU A 213 11.15 -4.00 -11.85
C GLU A 213 12.47 -3.57 -12.53
N PRO A 214 13.21 -2.55 -12.02
CA PRO A 214 14.48 -2.12 -12.59
C PRO A 214 15.52 -3.24 -12.72
N ASP A 215 15.44 -4.25 -11.86
CA ASP A 215 16.11 -5.55 -12.03
C ASP A 215 15.06 -6.63 -12.38
N PRO A 216 15.05 -7.15 -13.63
CA PRO A 216 14.07 -8.15 -14.05
C PRO A 216 14.24 -9.51 -13.35
N ARG A 217 15.37 -9.78 -12.66
CA ARG A 217 15.56 -11.03 -11.90
C ARG A 217 14.68 -11.09 -10.66
N CYS A 218 14.42 -9.94 -10.04
CA CYS A 218 13.54 -9.86 -8.87
C CYS A 218 12.10 -10.31 -9.18
N GLN A 219 11.69 -10.30 -10.45
CA GLN A 219 10.39 -10.84 -10.89
C GLN A 219 10.37 -12.38 -10.82
N CYS A 220 11.47 -13.05 -11.16
CA CYS A 220 11.60 -14.49 -11.05
C CYS A 220 11.69 -14.95 -9.58
N ASP A 221 12.30 -14.13 -8.73
CA ASP A 221 12.39 -14.38 -7.28
C ASP A 221 11.12 -13.98 -6.51
N SER A 222 10.14 -13.36 -7.18
CA SER A 222 8.82 -13.11 -6.60
C SER A 222 8.02 -14.41 -6.54
N THR A 223 8.54 -15.39 -5.81
CA THR A 223 7.86 -16.62 -5.45
C THR A 223 6.59 -16.20 -4.72
N ALA A 224 5.44 -16.33 -5.40
CA ALA A 224 4.18 -16.46 -4.71
C ALA A 224 4.40 -17.57 -3.68
N ARG A 225 4.47 -17.22 -2.39
CA ARG A 225 4.51 -18.24 -1.34
C ARG A 225 3.35 -19.17 -1.64
N GLN A 226 3.65 -20.45 -1.81
CA GLN A 226 2.64 -21.48 -1.80
C GLN A 226 2.03 -21.43 -0.39
N PHE A 227 0.94 -20.68 -0.24
CA PHE A 227 0.20 -20.61 1.02
C PHE A 227 -0.37 -22.01 1.25
N HIS A 228 0.35 -22.82 2.02
CA HIS A 228 -0.22 -24.01 2.62
C HIS A 228 -1.18 -23.50 3.68
N LEU A 229 -2.47 -23.47 3.33
CA LEU A 229 -3.53 -23.34 4.32
C LEU A 229 -3.47 -24.62 5.14
N HIS A 230 -2.89 -24.54 6.34
CA HIS A 230 -2.96 -25.65 7.27
C HIS A 230 -4.43 -25.81 7.72
N PRO A 231 -4.92 -27.06 7.80
CA PRO A 231 -6.30 -27.38 8.17
C PRO A 231 -6.65 -26.94 9.59
#